data_AF-A0A2Z2H7Q9-F1
#
_entry.id   AF-A0A2Z2H7Q9-F1
#
_cell.length_a   1.000
_cell.length_b   1.000
_cell.length_c   1.000
_cell.angle_alpha   90.00
_cell.angle_beta   90.00
_cell.angle_gamma   90.00
#
_symmetry.space_group_name_H-M   'P 1'
#
loop_
_entity.id
_entity.type
_entity.pdbx_description
1 polymer ?
#
loop_
_entity_poly.entity_id
_entity_poly.type
_entity_poly.pdbx_seq_one_letter_code
_entity_poly.pdbx_strand_id
1 'polypeptide(L)'
;MKIPKRLQPLVDDGLIDEIVFQLQSGKEAQVYVVRCGSELRCAKIFKEASKRSFKQAVQYQEGRQVRNSRRARAMSKKTRYGQREQESAWLNAEVDALYRLSSAGVRVPEPHGFVDGVLLMEMIVDEEGGPAPRLDDVKLSEEQAIEYHHRIVVDVARMLSAGLVHGDLSEFNVLVGREGPVIIDLPQAVDAAGNNNASRMLLRDVDNMRRSFGRYAPSLLNTDYGLEIWSLYEAGELYPDYPLTGTFDRDNASVDVSDLLEVIEDVREEEQERRRREQEQDEEDRDLSQ
;
A
#
# COMPACT_ATOMS: atom_id res chain seq x y z
N MET A 1 -8.96 28.41 0.25
CA MET A 1 -7.64 28.01 0.80
C MET A 1 -6.53 28.55 -0.09
N LYS A 2 -5.29 28.77 0.40
CA LYS A 2 -4.16 29.11 -0.49
C LYS A 2 -3.78 27.87 -1.30
N ILE A 3 -3.74 27.99 -2.62
CA ILE A 3 -3.37 26.89 -3.53
C ILE A 3 -1.90 26.49 -3.28
N PRO A 4 -1.61 25.22 -2.94
CA PRO A 4 -0.25 24.72 -2.87
C PRO A 4 0.46 24.91 -4.23
N LYS A 5 1.71 25.39 -4.22
CA LYS A 5 2.46 25.68 -5.47
C LYS A 5 2.50 24.52 -6.46
N ARG A 6 2.49 23.28 -5.96
CA ARG A 6 2.52 22.05 -6.77
C ARG A 6 1.18 21.75 -7.45
N LEU A 7 0.06 22.29 -6.98
CA LEU A 7 -1.27 22.13 -7.60
C LEU A 7 -1.59 23.27 -8.57
N GLN A 8 -0.86 24.38 -8.54
CA GLN A 8 -1.14 25.54 -9.40
C GLN A 8 -1.14 25.18 -10.90
N PRO A 9 -0.19 24.40 -11.45
CA PRO A 9 -0.23 24.01 -12.87
C PRO A 9 -1.51 23.25 -13.24
N LEU A 10 -1.96 22.33 -12.39
CA LEU A 10 -3.19 21.56 -12.64
C LEU A 10 -4.44 22.45 -12.59
N VAL A 11 -4.42 23.52 -11.80
CA VAL A 11 -5.51 24.52 -11.79
C VAL A 11 -5.47 25.38 -13.05
N ASP A 12 -4.29 25.85 -13.44
CA ASP A 12 -4.09 26.69 -14.62
C ASP A 12 -4.46 25.93 -15.92
N ASP A 13 -4.19 24.62 -15.96
CA ASP A 13 -4.53 23.72 -17.07
C ASP A 13 -6.01 23.25 -17.05
N GLY A 14 -6.79 23.63 -16.04
CA GLY A 14 -8.21 23.27 -15.92
C GLY A 14 -8.47 21.81 -15.53
N LEU A 15 -7.47 21.10 -14.99
CA LEU A 15 -7.63 19.75 -14.45
C LEU A 15 -8.26 19.75 -13.05
N ILE A 16 -8.02 20.82 -12.28
CA ILE A 16 -8.59 21.05 -10.95
C ILE A 16 -9.29 22.41 -10.94
N ASP A 17 -10.55 22.45 -10.55
CA ASP A 17 -11.30 23.72 -10.42
C ASP A 17 -11.03 24.39 -9.07
N GLU A 18 -10.95 23.59 -8.01
CA GLU A 18 -10.87 24.08 -6.63
C GLU A 18 -10.13 23.11 -5.72
N ILE A 19 -9.37 23.64 -4.77
CA ILE A 19 -8.84 22.87 -3.63
C ILE A 19 -9.79 23.07 -2.45
N VAL A 20 -10.45 21.99 -2.04
CA VAL A 20 -11.49 22.04 -1.00
C VAL A 20 -10.83 22.09 0.38
N PHE A 21 -10.02 21.09 0.72
CA PHE A 21 -9.24 21.04 1.96
C PHE A 21 -8.06 20.07 1.87
N GLN A 22 -7.17 20.14 2.86
CA GLN A 22 -6.07 19.18 3.00
C GLN A 22 -6.54 17.97 3.81
N LEU A 23 -6.49 16.78 3.21
CA LEU A 23 -6.91 15.53 3.85
C LEU A 23 -5.81 14.96 4.76
N GLN A 24 -4.58 14.90 4.26
CA GLN A 24 -3.45 14.32 4.99
C GLN A 24 -2.16 15.11 4.72
N SER A 25 -1.30 15.16 5.74
CA SER A 25 0.08 15.65 5.63
C SER A 25 1.00 14.64 6.28
N GLY A 26 1.71 13.82 5.49
CA GLY A 26 2.68 12.84 5.98
C GLY A 26 4.12 13.24 5.66
N LYS A 27 5.11 12.48 6.16
CA LYS A 27 6.54 12.70 5.88
C LYS A 27 6.88 12.53 4.39
N GLU A 28 6.11 11.71 3.67
CA GLU A 28 6.39 11.35 2.26
C GLU A 28 5.47 12.01 1.23
N ALA A 29 4.23 12.32 1.60
CA ALA A 29 3.25 12.93 0.69
C ALA A 29 2.25 13.82 1.43
N GLN A 30 1.60 14.70 0.69
CA GLN A 30 0.43 15.46 1.13
C GLN A 30 -0.74 15.11 0.23
N VAL A 31 -1.91 14.91 0.81
CA VAL A 31 -3.13 14.58 0.07
C VAL A 31 -4.14 15.70 0.26
N TYR A 32 -4.67 16.21 -0.84
CA TYR A 32 -5.69 17.25 -0.86
C TYR A 32 -6.97 16.71 -1.49
N VAL A 33 -8.13 17.10 -0.97
CA VAL A 33 -9.40 16.94 -1.67
C VAL A 33 -9.57 18.11 -2.63
N VAL A 34 -9.81 17.79 -3.89
CA VAL A 34 -9.93 18.74 -4.99
C VAL A 34 -11.21 18.50 -5.78
N ARG A 35 -11.74 19.55 -6.40
CA ARG A 35 -12.89 19.49 -7.30
C ARG A 35 -12.40 19.39 -8.74
N CYS A 36 -12.95 18.42 -9.47
CA CYS A 36 -12.74 18.21 -10.90
C CYS A 36 -14.11 18.06 -11.57
N GLY A 37 -14.64 19.15 -12.12
CA GLY A 37 -16.01 19.27 -12.58
C GLY A 37 -17.01 19.07 -11.44
N SER A 38 -17.92 18.09 -11.61
CA SER A 38 -18.91 17.72 -10.59
C SER A 38 -18.37 16.77 -9.52
N GLU A 39 -17.16 16.22 -9.69
CA GLU A 39 -16.61 15.18 -8.83
C GLU A 39 -15.58 15.74 -7.84
N LEU A 40 -15.49 15.08 -6.68
CA LEU A 40 -14.38 15.26 -5.74
C LEU A 40 -13.35 14.16 -5.96
N ARG A 41 -12.07 14.54 -5.93
CA ARG A 41 -10.92 13.66 -6.12
C ARG A 41 -9.84 13.94 -5.09
N CYS A 42 -8.92 12.99 -4.94
CA CYS A 42 -7.71 13.16 -4.15
C CYS A 42 -6.54 13.54 -5.06
N ALA A 43 -5.81 14.60 -4.68
CA ALA A 43 -4.54 14.98 -5.26
C ALA A 43 -3.40 14.63 -4.28
N LYS A 44 -2.65 13.55 -4.57
CA LYS A 44 -1.47 13.11 -3.81
C LYS A 44 -0.23 13.80 -4.38
N ILE A 45 0.35 14.70 -3.60
CA ILE A 45 1.59 15.42 -3.89
C ILE A 45 2.73 14.72 -3.16
N PHE A 46 3.68 14.17 -3.90
CA PHE A 46 4.83 13.52 -3.31
C PHE A 46 5.90 14.55 -2.90
N LYS A 47 6.43 14.44 -1.67
CA LYS A 47 7.51 15.32 -1.16
C LYS A 47 8.85 14.93 -1.77
N GLU A 48 9.74 15.89 -1.98
CA GLU A 48 11.07 15.61 -2.58
C GLU A 48 11.93 14.67 -1.70
N ALA A 49 12.71 13.78 -2.32
CA ALA A 49 13.52 12.75 -1.65
C ALA A 49 14.52 13.31 -0.63
N SER A 50 14.96 14.57 -0.81
CA SER A 50 15.84 15.27 0.15
C SER A 50 15.21 15.52 1.53
N LYS A 51 13.88 15.34 1.67
CA LYS A 51 13.12 15.49 2.90
C LYS A 51 12.55 14.18 3.45
N ARG A 52 12.89 13.03 2.84
CA ARG A 52 12.43 11.70 3.28
C ARG A 52 13.55 11.04 4.09
N SER A 53 13.25 10.56 5.30
CA SER A 53 14.23 9.95 6.21
C SER A 53 14.81 8.66 5.62
N PHE A 54 16.08 8.74 5.21
CA PHE A 54 16.81 7.69 4.48
C PHE A 54 17.35 6.62 5.46
N LYS A 55 16.56 5.62 5.85
CA LYS A 55 17.10 4.44 6.56
C LYS A 55 16.64 3.06 6.08
N GLN A 56 15.64 2.94 5.21
CA GLN A 56 15.08 1.62 4.89
C GLN A 56 15.27 1.13 3.45
N ALA A 57 15.80 1.95 2.53
CA ALA A 57 15.86 1.63 1.11
C ALA A 57 16.69 0.40 0.68
N VAL A 58 17.41 -0.28 1.59
CA VAL A 58 18.33 -1.37 1.22
C VAL A 58 17.60 -2.70 0.98
N GLN A 59 16.56 -3.04 1.77
CA GLN A 59 15.78 -4.27 1.56
C GLN A 59 14.75 -4.13 0.43
N TYR A 60 14.22 -2.92 0.20
CA TYR A 60 13.21 -2.65 -0.85
C TYR A 60 13.79 -2.49 -2.27
N GLN A 61 15.13 -2.48 -2.42
CA GLN A 61 15.80 -2.31 -3.72
C GLN A 61 16.28 -3.61 -4.34
N GLU A 62 16.32 -4.71 -3.57
CA GLU A 62 16.64 -6.03 -4.12
C GLU A 62 15.46 -6.49 -4.99
N GLY A 63 15.71 -6.63 -6.30
CA GLY A 63 14.73 -6.99 -7.33
C GLY A 63 14.39 -5.86 -8.32
N ARG A 64 14.62 -4.59 -7.97
CA ARG A 64 14.35 -3.43 -8.84
C ARG A 64 15.53 -3.14 -9.80
N GLN A 65 15.99 -4.14 -10.56
CA GLN A 65 17.04 -3.93 -11.56
C GLN A 65 16.49 -3.33 -12.86
N VAL A 66 16.89 -2.08 -13.14
CA VAL A 66 16.64 -1.43 -14.43
C VAL A 66 17.43 -2.16 -15.53
N ARG A 67 16.75 -2.68 -16.55
CA ARG A 67 17.30 -3.38 -17.74
C ARG A 67 18.32 -2.58 -18.59
N ASN A 68 18.74 -1.39 -18.17
CA ASN A 68 19.59 -0.50 -18.96
C ASN A 68 20.93 -0.22 -18.24
N SER A 69 22.00 -0.88 -18.73
CA SER A 69 23.33 -0.97 -18.12
C SER A 69 24.10 0.36 -17.97
N ARG A 70 23.57 1.47 -18.50
CA ARG A 70 24.10 2.83 -18.33
C ARG A 70 23.45 3.57 -17.15
N ARG A 71 22.14 3.39 -16.91
CA ARG A 71 21.41 4.00 -15.77
C ARG A 71 21.77 3.33 -14.43
N ALA A 72 21.95 2.01 -14.42
CA ALA A 72 22.39 1.27 -13.24
C ALA A 72 23.75 1.78 -12.69
N ARG A 73 24.67 2.21 -13.56
CA ARG A 73 25.97 2.79 -13.19
C ARG A 73 25.91 4.24 -12.69
N ALA A 74 24.85 4.97 -13.02
CA ALA A 74 24.61 6.32 -12.48
C ALA A 74 23.95 6.26 -11.10
N MET A 75 23.05 5.29 -10.86
CA MET A 75 22.40 5.06 -9.56
C MET A 75 23.36 4.54 -8.49
N SER A 76 24.48 3.91 -8.86
CA SER A 76 25.52 3.48 -7.89
C SER A 76 26.36 4.62 -7.33
N LYS A 77 26.30 5.82 -7.92
CA LYS A 77 27.00 7.01 -7.43
C LYS A 77 26.00 7.96 -6.77
N LYS A 78 26.12 8.17 -5.45
CA LYS A 78 25.34 9.09 -4.58
C LYS A 78 25.45 10.58 -4.97
N THR A 79 25.24 10.90 -6.24
CA THR A 79 25.26 12.26 -6.80
C THR A 79 23.86 12.86 -6.76
N ARG A 80 23.72 14.20 -6.69
CA ARG A 80 22.41 14.87 -6.75
C ARG A 80 21.58 14.49 -7.98
N TYR A 81 22.24 14.13 -9.09
CA TYR A 81 21.58 13.66 -10.30
C TYR A 81 21.08 12.21 -10.15
N GLY A 82 21.90 11.30 -9.62
CA GLY A 82 21.50 9.92 -9.33
C GLY A 82 20.34 9.82 -8.34
N GLN A 83 20.30 10.69 -7.33
CA GLN A 83 19.20 10.78 -6.37
C GLN A 83 17.88 11.22 -7.03
N ARG A 84 17.91 12.20 -7.94
CA ARG A 84 16.72 12.66 -8.68
C ARG A 84 16.20 11.61 -9.67
N GLU A 85 17.08 10.87 -10.33
CA GLU A 85 16.68 9.77 -11.22
C GLU A 85 16.06 8.61 -10.42
N GLN A 86 16.63 8.27 -9.26
CA GLN A 86 16.10 7.24 -8.36
C GLN A 86 14.73 7.63 -7.78
N GLU A 87 14.54 8.91 -7.45
CA GLU A 87 13.27 9.48 -6.99
C GLU A 87 12.20 9.45 -8.09
N SER A 88 12.56 9.87 -9.31
CA SER A 88 11.63 9.80 -10.44
C SER A 88 11.26 8.35 -10.75
N ALA A 89 12.19 7.41 -10.69
CA ALA A 89 11.92 5.98 -10.87
C ALA A 89 11.00 5.42 -9.75
N TRP A 90 11.15 5.87 -8.51
CA TRP A 90 10.31 5.47 -7.39
C TRP A 90 8.88 6.00 -7.52
N LEU A 91 8.71 7.28 -7.89
CA LEU A 91 7.40 7.88 -8.11
C LEU A 91 6.63 7.17 -9.22
N ASN A 92 7.33 6.85 -10.31
CA ASN A 92 6.75 6.06 -11.38
C ASN A 92 6.34 4.67 -10.91
N ALA A 93 7.12 4.01 -10.04
CA ALA A 93 6.78 2.66 -9.56
C ALA A 93 5.50 2.62 -8.71
N GLU A 94 5.27 3.58 -7.82
CA GLU A 94 4.03 3.63 -7.02
C GLU A 94 2.80 3.91 -7.90
N VAL A 95 2.94 4.87 -8.83
CA VAL A 95 1.88 5.20 -9.79
C VAL A 95 1.60 3.99 -10.69
N ASP A 96 2.64 3.37 -11.27
CA ASP A 96 2.53 2.18 -12.11
C ASP A 96 1.88 1.01 -11.36
N ALA A 97 2.22 0.81 -10.08
CA ALA A 97 1.58 -0.17 -9.22
C ALA A 97 0.08 0.11 -9.08
N LEU A 98 -0.31 1.36 -8.77
CA LEU A 98 -1.71 1.73 -8.64
C LEU A 98 -2.51 1.47 -9.93
N TYR A 99 -1.99 1.87 -11.09
CA TYR A 99 -2.61 1.58 -12.39
C TYR A 99 -2.71 0.08 -12.67
N ARG A 100 -1.65 -0.68 -12.38
CA ARG A 100 -1.60 -2.14 -12.58
C ARG A 100 -2.64 -2.85 -11.72
N LEU A 101 -2.75 -2.48 -10.44
CA LEU A 101 -3.69 -3.08 -9.51
C LEU A 101 -5.15 -2.70 -9.82
N SER A 102 -5.40 -1.43 -10.14
CA SER A 102 -6.73 -0.96 -10.59
C SER A 102 -7.17 -1.72 -11.84
N SER A 103 -6.28 -1.90 -12.83
CA SER A 103 -6.56 -2.69 -14.04
C SER A 103 -6.75 -4.19 -13.77
N ALA A 104 -6.20 -4.70 -12.68
CA ALA A 104 -6.34 -6.09 -12.25
C ALA A 104 -7.62 -6.33 -11.41
N GLY A 105 -8.45 -5.30 -11.22
CA GLY A 105 -9.70 -5.41 -10.45
C GLY A 105 -9.48 -5.46 -8.93
N VAL A 106 -8.29 -5.08 -8.45
CA VAL A 106 -8.05 -4.89 -7.01
C VAL A 106 -8.78 -3.63 -6.57
N ARG A 107 -9.44 -3.67 -5.41
CA ARG A 107 -10.06 -2.45 -4.87
C ARG A 107 -9.02 -1.49 -4.28
N VAL A 108 -8.49 -0.65 -5.16
CA VAL A 108 -7.62 0.51 -4.87
C VAL A 108 -8.25 1.79 -5.42
N PRO A 109 -7.85 3.01 -4.97
CA PRO A 109 -8.35 4.25 -5.57
C PRO A 109 -8.10 4.30 -7.07
N GLU A 110 -9.14 4.56 -7.87
CA GLU A 110 -9.01 4.66 -9.32
C GLU A 110 -8.07 5.82 -9.70
N PRO A 111 -6.98 5.59 -10.44
CA PRO A 111 -6.09 6.67 -10.86
C PRO A 111 -6.67 7.41 -12.08
N HIS A 112 -6.69 8.73 -12.02
CA HIS A 112 -7.19 9.60 -13.11
C HIS A 112 -6.08 10.30 -13.90
N GLY A 113 -4.88 10.42 -13.33
CA GLY A 113 -3.75 11.04 -14.02
C GLY A 113 -2.57 11.34 -13.10
N PHE A 114 -1.37 11.37 -13.66
CA PHE A 114 -0.17 11.81 -12.96
C PHE A 114 0.50 12.93 -13.76
N VAL A 115 0.48 14.15 -13.21
CA VAL A 115 0.98 15.37 -13.88
C VAL A 115 1.81 16.18 -12.89
N ASP A 116 3.01 16.60 -13.31
CA ASP A 116 3.91 17.46 -12.51
C ASP A 116 4.22 16.98 -11.08
N GLY A 117 4.24 15.66 -10.87
CA GLY A 117 4.48 15.05 -9.56
C GLY A 117 3.25 14.99 -8.66
N VAL A 118 2.06 15.20 -9.23
CA VAL A 118 0.76 15.10 -8.56
C VAL A 118 -0.02 13.95 -9.17
N LEU A 119 -0.41 12.99 -8.33
CA LEU A 119 -1.32 11.91 -8.70
C LEU A 119 -2.76 12.33 -8.35
N LEU A 120 -3.61 12.45 -9.37
CA LEU A 120 -5.05 12.55 -9.22
C LEU A 120 -5.65 11.15 -9.19
N MET A 121 -6.44 10.87 -8.15
CA MET A 121 -7.09 9.57 -7.95
C MET A 121 -8.45 9.74 -7.29
N GLU A 122 -9.25 8.69 -7.32
CA GLU A 122 -10.55 8.59 -6.66
C GLU A 122 -10.46 9.03 -5.19
N MET A 123 -11.46 9.81 -4.76
CA MET A 123 -11.69 10.05 -3.34
C MET A 123 -12.59 8.93 -2.80
N ILE A 124 -12.05 8.12 -1.88
CA ILE A 124 -12.85 7.09 -1.23
C ILE A 124 -13.78 7.75 -0.22
N VAL A 125 -15.08 7.50 -0.36
CA VAL A 125 -16.12 8.12 0.46
C VAL A 125 -16.80 7.13 1.39
N ASP A 126 -17.17 7.59 2.58
CA ASP A 126 -18.02 6.88 3.53
C ASP A 126 -19.52 6.98 3.13
N GLU A 127 -20.40 6.47 4.00
CA GLU A 127 -21.86 6.53 3.79
C GLU A 127 -22.43 7.97 3.86
N GLU A 128 -21.73 8.89 4.54
CA GLU A 128 -22.12 10.29 4.71
C GLU A 128 -21.61 11.18 3.56
N GLY A 129 -20.79 10.63 2.66
CA GLY A 129 -20.16 11.35 1.55
C GLY A 129 -18.89 12.11 1.95
N GLY A 130 -18.39 11.88 3.16
CA GLY A 130 -17.10 12.36 3.64
C GLY A 130 -15.94 11.45 3.23
N PRO A 131 -14.68 11.85 3.50
CA PRO A 131 -13.53 10.95 3.31
C PRO A 131 -13.66 9.70 4.17
N ALA A 132 -13.47 8.53 3.55
CA ALA A 132 -13.55 7.26 4.25
C ALA A 132 -12.53 7.15 5.39
N PRO A 133 -12.94 6.66 6.59
CA PRO A 133 -12.03 6.41 7.69
C PRO A 133 -11.09 5.24 7.39
N ARG A 134 -9.98 5.15 8.13
CA ARG A 134 -9.11 3.97 8.11
C ARG A 134 -9.78 2.81 8.85
N LEU A 135 -9.39 1.58 8.51
CA LEU A 135 -9.92 0.38 9.16
C LEU A 135 -9.68 0.38 10.68
N ASP A 136 -8.56 0.93 11.16
CA ASP A 136 -8.28 1.04 12.61
C ASP A 136 -9.24 1.98 13.35
N ASP A 137 -9.80 2.97 12.66
CA ASP A 137 -10.73 3.95 13.23
C ASP A 137 -12.19 3.45 13.22
N VAL A 138 -12.45 2.24 12.68
CA VAL A 138 -13.79 1.69 12.49
C VAL A 138 -14.03 0.49 13.40
N LYS A 139 -15.18 0.47 14.06
CA LYS A 139 -15.70 -0.73 14.74
C LYS A 139 -16.57 -1.53 13.79
N LEU A 140 -16.29 -2.83 13.69
CA LEU A 140 -17.03 -3.74 12.81
C LEU A 140 -17.90 -4.69 13.63
N SER A 141 -19.02 -5.11 13.06
CA SER A 141 -19.70 -6.33 13.51
C SER A 141 -18.88 -7.56 13.11
N GLU A 142 -19.18 -8.71 13.71
CA GLU A 142 -18.54 -9.98 13.35
C GLU A 142 -18.78 -10.32 11.86
N GLU A 143 -20.00 -10.12 11.37
CA GLU A 143 -20.39 -10.38 9.98
C GLU A 143 -19.64 -9.47 9.00
N GLN A 144 -19.54 -8.16 9.31
CA GLN A 144 -18.78 -7.21 8.51
C GLN A 144 -17.29 -7.56 8.50
N ALA A 145 -16.73 -7.97 9.63
CA ALA A 145 -15.33 -8.35 9.71
C ALA A 145 -15.03 -9.58 8.84
N ILE A 146 -15.90 -10.59 8.84
CA ILE A 146 -15.77 -11.77 7.96
C ILE A 146 -15.87 -11.38 6.49
N GLU A 147 -16.86 -10.56 6.12
CA GLU A 147 -17.07 -10.11 4.75
C GLU A 147 -15.88 -9.28 4.24
N TYR A 148 -15.45 -8.29 5.02
CA TYR A 148 -14.36 -7.39 4.63
C TYR A 148 -13.02 -8.11 4.57
N HIS A 149 -12.77 -9.03 5.52
CA HIS A 149 -11.59 -9.89 5.47
C HIS A 149 -11.56 -10.71 4.18
N HIS A 150 -12.67 -11.36 3.80
CA HIS A 150 -12.75 -12.12 2.55
C HIS A 150 -12.44 -11.25 1.33
N ARG A 151 -13.00 -10.03 1.26
CA ARG A 151 -12.73 -9.10 0.15
C ARG A 151 -11.25 -8.70 0.08
N ILE A 152 -10.64 -8.38 1.21
CA ILE A 152 -9.21 -8.07 1.28
C ILE A 152 -8.35 -9.26 0.83
N VAL A 153 -8.68 -10.48 1.26
CA VAL A 153 -7.96 -11.70 0.86
C VAL A 153 -8.04 -11.91 -0.66
N VAL A 154 -9.23 -11.73 -1.25
CA VAL A 154 -9.42 -11.78 -2.71
C VAL A 154 -8.57 -10.71 -3.40
N ASP A 155 -8.58 -9.48 -2.89
CA ASP A 155 -7.75 -8.40 -3.44
C ASP A 155 -6.25 -8.69 -3.33
N VAL A 156 -5.78 -9.29 -2.24
CA VAL A 156 -4.38 -9.75 -2.09
C VAL A 156 -4.04 -10.83 -3.12
N ALA A 157 -4.93 -11.79 -3.36
CA ALA A 157 -4.75 -12.80 -4.40
C ALA A 157 -4.69 -12.20 -5.81
N ARG A 158 -5.52 -11.18 -6.09
CA ARG A 158 -5.49 -10.41 -7.34
C ARG A 158 -4.21 -9.60 -7.48
N MET A 159 -3.73 -8.97 -6.41
CA MET A 159 -2.45 -8.27 -6.39
C MET A 159 -1.30 -9.23 -6.77
N LEU A 160 -1.27 -10.41 -6.14
CA LEU A 160 -0.23 -11.41 -6.42
C LEU A 160 -0.34 -11.99 -7.83
N SER A 161 -1.56 -12.24 -8.32
CA SER A 161 -1.82 -12.65 -9.71
C SER A 161 -1.37 -11.57 -10.70
N ALA A 162 -1.52 -10.31 -10.31
CA ALA A 162 -0.97 -9.17 -11.03
C ALA A 162 0.54 -9.02 -10.81
N GLY A 163 1.23 -9.91 -10.10
CA GLY A 163 2.69 -9.92 -9.90
C GLY A 163 3.21 -8.95 -8.85
N LEU A 164 2.35 -8.45 -7.96
CA LEU A 164 2.72 -7.50 -6.91
C LEU A 164 2.36 -8.02 -5.52
N VAL A 165 3.23 -7.76 -4.56
CA VAL A 165 2.94 -7.90 -3.12
C VAL A 165 2.90 -6.49 -2.53
N HIS A 166 1.93 -6.19 -1.67
CA HIS A 166 1.78 -4.85 -1.07
C HIS A 166 3.02 -4.44 -0.28
N GLY A 167 3.54 -5.35 0.54
CA GLY A 167 4.78 -5.17 1.27
C GLY A 167 4.68 -4.29 2.51
N ASP A 168 3.48 -3.88 2.92
CA ASP A 168 3.20 -3.15 4.17
C ASP A 168 1.68 -3.12 4.47
N LEU A 169 0.93 -4.19 4.16
CA LEU A 169 -0.52 -4.16 4.33
C LEU A 169 -0.88 -4.26 5.82
N SER A 170 -1.66 -3.29 6.30
CA SER A 170 -2.12 -3.19 7.69
C SER A 170 -3.44 -2.41 7.78
N GLU A 171 -4.08 -2.41 8.94
CA GLU A 171 -5.31 -1.64 9.23
C GLU A 171 -5.18 -0.13 8.98
N PHE A 172 -3.95 0.39 8.93
CA PHE A 172 -3.67 1.78 8.63
C PHE A 172 -3.67 2.09 7.12
N ASN A 173 -3.50 1.05 6.28
CA ASN A 173 -3.38 1.13 4.82
C ASN A 173 -4.65 0.58 4.12
N VAL A 174 -5.76 0.49 4.85
CA VAL A 174 -7.08 0.14 4.34
C VAL A 174 -8.07 1.23 4.76
N LEU A 175 -8.80 1.79 3.79
CA LEU A 175 -9.94 2.67 4.04
C LEU A 175 -11.23 1.87 4.00
N VAL A 176 -12.23 2.25 4.80
CA VAL A 176 -13.56 1.64 4.78
C VAL A 176 -14.52 2.59 4.09
N GLY A 177 -14.69 2.41 2.77
CA GLY A 177 -15.66 3.16 1.99
C GLY A 177 -17.07 2.60 2.13
N ARG A 178 -18.05 3.32 1.57
CA ARG A 178 -19.46 2.89 1.52
C ARG A 178 -19.65 1.48 0.96
N GLU A 179 -18.82 1.09 0.01
CA GLU A 179 -18.90 -0.20 -0.68
C GLU A 179 -17.98 -1.26 -0.06
N GLY A 180 -17.29 -0.95 1.04
CA GLY A 180 -16.38 -1.86 1.73
C GLY A 180 -14.92 -1.40 1.73
N PRO A 181 -13.98 -2.32 2.03
CA PRO A 181 -12.58 -1.97 2.22
C PRO A 181 -11.88 -1.61 0.90
N VAL A 182 -10.96 -0.65 0.96
CA VAL A 182 -10.14 -0.17 -0.15
C VAL A 182 -8.68 -0.12 0.28
N ILE A 183 -7.82 -0.83 -0.43
CA ILE A 183 -6.36 -0.85 -0.18
C ILE A 183 -5.74 0.46 -0.68
N ILE A 184 -4.89 1.08 0.13
CA ILE A 184 -4.18 2.31 -0.20
C ILE A 184 -2.68 2.18 0.11
N ASP A 185 -1.91 3.13 -0.41
CA ASP A 185 -0.49 3.33 -0.12
C ASP A 185 0.43 2.18 -0.59
N LEU A 186 0.90 2.29 -1.83
CA LEU A 186 1.73 1.28 -2.51
C LEU A 186 3.24 1.60 -2.65
N PRO A 187 3.88 2.52 -1.88
CA PRO A 187 5.30 2.83 -2.09
C PRO A 187 6.23 1.65 -1.80
N GLN A 188 5.79 0.74 -0.92
CA GLN A 188 6.52 -0.46 -0.53
C GLN A 188 6.15 -1.70 -1.35
N ALA A 189 5.30 -1.57 -2.37
CA ALA A 189 4.93 -2.69 -3.22
C ALA A 189 6.17 -3.25 -3.96
N VAL A 190 6.27 -4.57 -3.99
CA VAL A 190 7.40 -5.30 -4.60
C VAL A 190 6.92 -6.25 -5.69
N ASP A 191 7.79 -6.49 -6.67
CA ASP A 191 7.56 -7.50 -7.69
C ASP A 191 7.69 -8.90 -7.08
N ALA A 192 6.65 -9.72 -7.24
CA ALA A 192 6.57 -11.02 -6.61
C ALA A 192 7.60 -12.04 -7.15
N ALA A 193 7.96 -11.92 -8.44
CA ALA A 193 8.89 -12.85 -9.10
C ALA A 193 10.36 -12.42 -8.92
N GLY A 194 10.61 -11.12 -8.76
CA GLY A 194 11.95 -10.54 -8.68
C GLY A 194 12.50 -10.32 -7.27
N ASN A 195 11.69 -10.51 -6.22
CA ASN A 195 12.10 -10.26 -4.83
C ASN A 195 12.10 -11.55 -4.00
N ASN A 196 13.28 -11.92 -3.49
CA ASN A 196 13.47 -13.12 -2.66
C ASN A 196 12.66 -13.11 -1.35
N ASN A 197 12.21 -11.94 -0.90
CA ASN A 197 11.40 -11.76 0.30
C ASN A 197 9.89 -11.64 0.01
N ALA A 198 9.46 -11.75 -1.26
CA ALA A 198 8.06 -11.56 -1.64
C ALA A 198 7.10 -12.50 -0.90
N SER A 199 7.48 -13.77 -0.74
CA SER A 199 6.73 -14.77 0.04
C SER A 199 6.45 -14.26 1.44
N ARG A 200 7.52 -13.98 2.19
CA ARG A 200 7.47 -13.49 3.56
C ARG A 200 6.65 -12.21 3.69
N MET A 201 6.81 -11.27 2.76
CA MET A 201 6.04 -10.02 2.77
C MET A 201 4.54 -10.29 2.58
N LEU A 202 4.16 -11.18 1.67
CA LEU A 202 2.76 -11.58 1.46
C LEU A 202 2.18 -12.24 2.72
N LEU A 203 2.90 -13.22 3.28
CA LEU A 203 2.44 -13.94 4.46
C LEU A 203 2.21 -12.97 5.64
N ARG A 204 3.11 -12.00 5.83
CA ARG A 204 2.94 -10.95 6.85
C ARG A 204 1.74 -10.05 6.56
N ASP A 205 1.58 -9.60 5.32
CA ASP A 205 0.47 -8.74 4.90
C ASP A 205 -0.90 -9.42 5.16
N VAL A 206 -1.04 -10.70 4.79
CA VAL A 206 -2.26 -11.48 5.04
C VAL A 206 -2.46 -11.74 6.53
N ASP A 207 -1.40 -12.02 7.28
CA ASP A 207 -1.48 -12.23 8.72
C ASP A 207 -1.91 -10.97 9.49
N ASN A 208 -1.40 -9.80 9.08
CA ASN A 208 -1.83 -8.52 9.65
C ASN A 208 -3.35 -8.37 9.50
N MET A 209 -3.88 -8.59 8.29
CA MET A 209 -5.32 -8.54 8.04
C MET A 209 -6.10 -9.57 8.86
N ARG A 210 -5.63 -10.82 8.88
CA ARG A 210 -6.23 -11.90 9.69
C ARG A 210 -6.35 -11.49 11.16
N ARG A 211 -5.33 -10.87 11.73
CA ARG A 211 -5.33 -10.38 13.12
C ARG A 211 -6.24 -9.18 13.31
N SER A 212 -6.15 -8.17 12.44
CA SER A 212 -6.96 -6.95 12.49
C SER A 212 -8.45 -7.27 12.55
N PHE A 213 -8.92 -8.13 11.65
CA PHE A 213 -10.31 -8.58 11.59
C PHE A 213 -10.63 -9.63 12.66
N GLY A 214 -9.65 -10.46 13.04
CA GLY A 214 -9.78 -11.46 14.11
C GLY A 214 -10.10 -10.87 15.49
N ARG A 215 -9.79 -9.57 15.72
CA ARG A 215 -10.25 -8.83 16.90
C ARG A 215 -11.78 -8.76 17.00
N TYR A 216 -12.47 -8.78 15.87
CA TYR A 216 -13.93 -8.71 15.75
C TYR A 216 -14.57 -10.08 15.48
N ALA A 217 -13.88 -10.95 14.74
CA ALA A 217 -14.35 -12.28 14.37
C ALA A 217 -13.26 -13.34 14.67
N PRO A 218 -13.23 -13.93 15.88
CA PRO A 218 -12.17 -14.85 16.29
C PRO A 218 -12.02 -16.10 15.41
N SER A 219 -13.08 -16.50 14.68
CA SER A 219 -13.05 -17.60 13.73
C SER A 219 -12.01 -17.41 12.62
N LEU A 220 -11.73 -16.17 12.21
CA LEU A 220 -10.74 -15.84 11.19
C LEU A 220 -9.31 -16.20 11.60
N LEU A 221 -9.03 -16.26 12.91
CA LEU A 221 -7.71 -16.61 13.41
C LEU A 221 -7.32 -18.07 13.12
N ASN A 222 -8.28 -18.91 12.72
CA ASN A 222 -8.02 -20.31 12.36
C ASN A 222 -7.80 -20.51 10.85
N THR A 223 -7.66 -19.43 10.07
CA THR A 223 -7.46 -19.49 8.61
C THR A 223 -5.98 -19.34 8.23
N ASP A 224 -5.60 -19.95 7.11
CA ASP A 224 -4.24 -20.00 6.57
C ASP A 224 -4.15 -19.45 5.12
N TYR A 225 -4.95 -18.42 4.78
CA TYR A 225 -5.01 -17.86 3.43
C TYR A 225 -3.63 -17.46 2.86
N GLY A 226 -2.71 -16.96 3.68
CA GLY A 226 -1.40 -16.52 3.20
C GLY A 226 -0.57 -17.66 2.60
N LEU A 227 -0.59 -18.83 3.26
CA LEU A 227 0.09 -20.03 2.79
C LEU A 227 -0.61 -20.63 1.57
N GLU A 228 -1.96 -20.68 1.60
CA GLU A 228 -2.76 -21.15 0.47
C GLU A 228 -2.49 -20.33 -0.80
N ILE A 229 -2.57 -19.00 -0.72
CA ILE A 229 -2.35 -18.08 -1.85
C ILE A 229 -0.93 -18.24 -2.40
N TRP A 230 0.09 -18.29 -1.55
CA TRP A 230 1.48 -18.40 -2.00
C TRP A 230 1.75 -19.75 -2.69
N SER A 231 1.25 -20.84 -2.11
CA SER A 231 1.40 -22.19 -2.68
C SER A 231 0.75 -22.29 -4.06
N LEU A 232 -0.46 -21.74 -4.23
CA LEU A 232 -1.14 -21.65 -5.53
C LEU A 232 -0.33 -20.82 -6.54
N TYR A 233 0.28 -19.72 -6.10
CA TYR A 233 1.12 -18.89 -6.95
C TYR A 233 2.38 -19.64 -7.42
N GLU A 234 3.08 -20.33 -6.52
CA GLU A 234 4.28 -21.12 -6.86
C GLU A 234 3.96 -22.30 -7.79
N ALA A 235 2.79 -22.91 -7.63
CA ALA A 235 2.29 -23.95 -8.52
C ALA A 235 1.86 -23.40 -9.90
N GLY A 236 1.71 -22.09 -10.06
CA GLY A 236 1.17 -21.46 -11.27
C GLY A 236 -0.34 -21.65 -11.45
N GLU A 237 -1.05 -21.94 -10.36
CA GLU A 237 -2.48 -22.24 -10.33
C GLU A 237 -3.34 -21.07 -9.82
N LEU A 238 -2.72 -20.03 -9.24
CA LEU A 238 -3.41 -18.84 -8.77
C LEU A 238 -3.97 -18.02 -9.94
N TYR A 239 -5.26 -17.69 -9.85
CA TYR A 239 -5.93 -16.72 -10.73
C TYR A 239 -6.81 -15.75 -9.91
N PRO A 240 -7.14 -14.55 -10.43
CA PRO A 240 -7.78 -13.45 -9.70
C PRO A 240 -9.01 -13.78 -8.85
N ASP A 241 -9.81 -14.78 -9.24
CA ASP A 241 -11.04 -15.18 -8.56
C ASP A 241 -11.00 -16.65 -8.14
N TYR A 242 -9.80 -17.15 -7.81
CA TYR A 242 -9.64 -18.50 -7.28
C TYR A 242 -10.48 -18.68 -6.00
N PRO A 243 -11.28 -19.75 -5.87
CA PRO A 243 -12.12 -19.98 -4.69
C PRO A 243 -11.26 -20.46 -3.51
N LEU A 244 -10.64 -19.51 -2.82
CA LEU A 244 -9.81 -19.77 -1.64
C LEU A 244 -10.65 -20.37 -0.51
N THR A 245 -10.11 -21.37 0.18
CA THR A 245 -10.78 -22.08 1.26
C THR A 245 -10.39 -21.58 2.64
N GLY A 246 -9.26 -20.87 2.74
CA GLY A 246 -8.69 -20.42 4.00
C GLY A 246 -8.01 -21.54 4.78
N THR A 247 -7.73 -22.67 4.15
CA THR A 247 -7.11 -23.85 4.79
C THR A 247 -5.88 -24.27 4.02
N PHE A 248 -4.80 -24.60 4.73
CA PHE A 248 -3.55 -25.08 4.11
C PHE A 248 -3.04 -26.33 4.81
N ASP A 249 -2.81 -27.40 4.04
CA ASP A 249 -2.21 -28.64 4.54
C ASP A 249 -0.69 -28.46 4.66
N ARG A 250 -0.23 -28.20 5.88
CA ARG A 250 1.19 -27.99 6.20
C ARG A 250 2.01 -29.28 6.08
N ASP A 251 1.38 -30.45 6.19
CA ASP A 251 2.08 -31.74 6.21
C ASP A 251 2.50 -32.21 4.81
N ASN A 252 1.84 -31.70 3.75
CA ASN A 252 2.16 -31.99 2.35
C ASN A 252 2.86 -30.84 1.62
N ALA A 253 3.25 -29.78 2.33
CA ALA A 253 3.91 -28.64 1.70
C ALA A 253 5.33 -29.00 1.25
N SER A 254 5.64 -28.78 -0.04
CA SER A 254 7.01 -28.90 -0.57
C SER A 254 7.92 -27.71 -0.23
N VAL A 255 7.34 -26.68 0.39
CA VAL A 255 7.98 -25.42 0.79
C VAL A 255 8.49 -25.59 2.23
N ASP A 256 9.65 -25.03 2.54
CA ASP A 256 10.12 -24.93 3.93
C ASP A 256 9.29 -23.89 4.69
N VAL A 257 8.09 -24.30 5.08
CA VAL A 257 7.08 -23.47 5.76
C VAL A 257 7.59 -23.03 7.13
N SER A 258 8.49 -23.80 7.75
CA SER A 258 9.08 -23.49 9.05
C SER A 258 9.94 -22.22 8.99
N ASP A 259 10.83 -22.10 8.02
CA ASP A 259 11.67 -20.90 7.81
C ASP A 259 10.85 -19.65 7.45
N LEU A 260 9.69 -19.82 6.81
CA LEU A 260 8.79 -18.72 6.49
C LEU A 260 8.03 -18.22 7.72
N LEU A 261 7.55 -19.13 8.57
CA LEU A 261 6.76 -18.79 9.76
C LEU A 261 7.59 -18.16 10.87
N GLU A 262 8.81 -18.63 11.11
CA GLU A 262 9.72 -18.10 12.15
C GLU A 262 10.04 -16.62 11.90
N VAL A 263 10.20 -16.23 10.63
CA VAL A 263 10.52 -14.84 10.30
C VAL A 263 9.31 -13.91 10.31
N ILE A 264 8.07 -14.42 10.22
CA ILE A 264 6.90 -13.58 10.46
C ILE A 264 6.88 -13.15 11.93
N GLU A 265 7.29 -14.01 12.86
CA GLU A 265 7.43 -13.65 14.28
C GLU A 265 8.54 -12.61 14.50
N ASP A 266 9.70 -12.78 13.89
CA ASP A 266 10.82 -11.84 14.01
C ASP A 266 10.51 -10.46 13.41
N VAL A 267 9.92 -10.40 12.21
CA VAL A 267 9.55 -9.12 11.56
C VAL A 267 8.42 -8.41 12.32
N ARG A 268 7.52 -9.16 12.98
CA ARG A 268 6.48 -8.58 13.84
C ARG A 268 7.09 -7.84 15.04
N GLU A 269 8.14 -8.39 15.65
CA GLU A 269 8.83 -7.71 16.76
C GLU A 269 9.49 -6.42 16.27
N GLU A 270 10.16 -6.45 15.12
CA GLU A 270 10.79 -5.25 14.52
C GLU A 270 9.77 -4.17 14.11
N GLU A 271 8.63 -4.54 13.53
CA GLU A 271 7.57 -3.59 13.18
C GLU A 271 6.92 -2.96 14.40
N GLN A 272 6.67 -3.74 15.47
CA GLN A 272 6.14 -3.20 16.73
C GLN A 272 7.12 -2.22 17.39
N GLU A 273 8.41 -2.53 17.39
CA GLU A 273 9.44 -1.60 17.85
C GLU A 273 9.53 -0.35 17.00
N ARG A 274 9.41 -0.48 15.68
CA ARG A 274 9.46 0.65 14.76
C ARG A 274 8.25 1.56 14.93
N ARG A 275 7.05 1.00 15.06
CA ARG A 275 5.81 1.77 15.24
C ARG A 275 5.78 2.51 16.59
N ARG A 276 6.33 1.91 17.66
CA ARG A 276 6.56 2.63 18.93
C ARG A 276 7.41 3.89 18.73
N ARG A 277 8.52 3.76 17.99
CA ARG A 277 9.42 4.90 17.70
C ARG A 277 8.77 5.97 16.82
N GLU A 278 7.88 5.59 15.90
CA GLU A 278 7.17 6.54 15.04
C GLU A 278 6.06 7.29 15.81
N GLN A 279 5.33 6.60 16.70
CA GLN A 279 4.35 7.23 17.59
C GLN A 279 5.01 8.20 18.58
N GLU A 280 6.14 7.82 19.18
CA GLU A 280 6.91 8.69 20.07
C GLU A 280 7.39 9.97 19.34
N GLN A 281 7.81 9.87 18.08
CA GLN A 281 8.24 11.03 17.30
C GLN A 281 7.09 11.94 16.86
N ASP A 282 5.94 11.37 16.50
CA ASP A 282 4.77 12.16 16.09
C ASP A 282 4.10 12.85 17.30
N GLU A 283 4.25 12.30 18.51
CA GLU A 283 3.92 12.98 19.78
C GLU A 283 4.88 14.14 20.08
N GLU A 284 6.19 13.94 19.94
CA GLU A 284 7.20 15.01 20.09
C GLU A 284 6.99 16.17 19.10
N ASP A 285 6.67 15.88 17.83
CA ASP A 285 6.41 16.90 16.80
C ASP A 285 5.10 17.66 17.07
N ARG A 286 4.10 17.03 17.72
CA ARG A 286 2.86 17.71 18.15
C ARG A 286 3.13 18.67 19.31
N ASP A 287 3.91 18.26 20.29
CA ASP A 287 4.26 19.08 21.45
C ASP A 287 5.15 20.29 21.09
N LEU A 288 5.97 20.18 20.04
CA LEU A 288 6.79 21.29 19.52
C LEU A 288 5.99 22.31 18.68
N SER A 289 4.73 22.03 18.38
CA SER A 289 3.85 22.85 17.53
C SER A 289 2.75 23.60 18.29
N GLN A 290 2.69 23.46 19.62
CA GLN A 290 1.85 24.25 20.55
C GLN A 290 2.67 25.33 21.25
#